data_AF-A0A0G0WBI1-F1
#
_entry.id   AF-A0A0G0WBI1-F1
#
_cell.length_a   1.000
_cell.length_b   1.000
_cell.length_c   1.000
_cell.angle_alpha   90.00
_cell.angle_beta   90.00
_cell.angle_gamma   90.00
#
_symmetry.space_group_name_H-M   'P 1'
#
loop_
_entity.id
_entity.type
_entity.pdbx_description
1 polymer ?
#
loop_
_entity_poly.entity_id
_entity_poly.type
_entity_poly.pdbx_seq_one_letter_code
_entity_poly.pdbx_strand_id
1 'polypeptide(L)'
;MKELIYEQIKFASTVEDVRQSVVRLLGKLRLKDDVERIGYVSGIITSGGSIEENIQRLIAHTDRLRTIHNFPIFTPPDVFPDDVFERTNAINHPSEKWIEFWRTILESGHVTDIFMTPRWQLSRGATDEHETAQRIGITIHYVEEE
;
A
#
# COMPACT_ATOMS: atom_id res chain seq x y z
N MET A 1 7.79 -8.53 -4.78
CA MET A 1 6.57 -8.26 -3.96
C MET A 1 5.33 -8.11 -4.83
N LYS A 2 5.33 -7.24 -5.85
CA LYS A 2 4.22 -7.06 -6.81
C LYS A 2 3.63 -8.37 -7.33
N GLU A 3 4.46 -9.24 -7.90
CA GLU A 3 4.01 -10.54 -8.42
C GLU A 3 3.41 -11.46 -7.35
N LEU A 4 4.01 -11.48 -6.15
CA LEU A 4 3.50 -12.27 -5.02
C LEU A 4 2.13 -11.77 -4.58
N ILE A 5 1.91 -10.45 -4.50
CA ILE A 5 0.61 -9.86 -4.19
C ILE A 5 -0.39 -10.26 -5.27
N TYR A 6 -0.06 -10.04 -6.55
CA TYR A 6 -0.94 -10.35 -7.67
C TYR A 6 -1.42 -11.81 -7.65
N GLU A 7 -0.51 -12.75 -7.41
CA GLU A 7 -0.84 -14.18 -7.32
C GLU A 7 -1.86 -14.51 -6.23
N GLN A 8 -1.93 -13.71 -5.16
CA GLN A 8 -2.92 -13.89 -4.09
C GLN A 8 -4.28 -13.26 -4.43
N ILE A 9 -4.31 -12.20 -5.24
CA ILE A 9 -5.51 -11.38 -5.49
C ILE A 9 -6.13 -11.62 -6.88
N LYS A 10 -5.47 -12.35 -7.77
CA LYS A 10 -5.93 -12.55 -9.17
C LYS A 10 -7.32 -13.17 -9.31
N PHE A 11 -7.82 -13.85 -8.28
CA PHE A 11 -9.18 -14.41 -8.23
C PHE A 11 -10.11 -13.70 -7.24
N ALA A 12 -9.65 -12.62 -6.60
CA ALA A 12 -10.48 -11.81 -5.72
C ALA A 12 -11.63 -11.18 -6.53
N SER A 13 -12.83 -11.25 -5.97
CA SER A 13 -14.06 -10.73 -6.61
C SER A 13 -14.61 -9.50 -5.88
N THR A 14 -14.14 -9.24 -4.67
CA THR A 14 -14.51 -8.07 -3.87
C THR A 14 -13.29 -7.38 -3.27
N VAL A 15 -13.43 -6.10 -2.90
CA VAL A 15 -12.41 -5.36 -2.15
C VAL A 15 -12.05 -6.09 -0.83
N GLU A 16 -13.03 -6.72 -0.20
CA GLU A 16 -12.82 -7.49 1.04
C GLU A 16 -11.97 -8.75 0.79
N ASP A 17 -12.18 -9.46 -0.32
CA ASP A 17 -11.34 -10.61 -0.70
C ASP A 17 -9.89 -10.18 -0.92
N VAL A 18 -9.68 -9.03 -1.57
CA VAL A 18 -8.34 -8.45 -1.76
C VAL A 18 -7.70 -8.16 -0.40
N ARG A 19 -8.43 -7.51 0.51
CA ARG A 19 -7.95 -7.18 1.87
C ARG A 19 -7.49 -8.44 2.60
N GLN A 20 -8.33 -9.47 2.64
CA GLN A 20 -8.04 -10.73 3.33
C GLN A 20 -6.86 -11.46 2.70
N SER A 21 -6.74 -11.44 1.38
CA SER A 21 -5.65 -12.08 0.64
C SER A 21 -4.32 -11.39 0.90
N VAL A 22 -4.30 -10.06 0.91
CA VAL A 22 -3.10 -9.27 1.24
C VAL A 22 -2.70 -9.50 2.70
N VAL A 23 -3.61 -9.36 3.66
CA VAL A 23 -3.29 -9.57 5.09
C VAL A 23 -2.75 -10.99 5.32
N ARG A 24 -3.35 -12.01 4.70
CA ARG A 24 -2.87 -13.39 4.79
C ARG A 24 -1.47 -13.57 4.20
N LEU A 25 -1.18 -12.93 3.07
CA LEU A 25 0.16 -12.94 2.46
C LEU A 25 1.19 -12.30 3.40
N LEU A 26 0.90 -11.11 3.92
CA LEU A 26 1.81 -10.39 4.82
C LEU A 26 2.04 -11.21 6.10
N GLY A 27 0.99 -11.81 6.65
CA GLY A 27 1.09 -12.71 7.80
C GLY A 27 1.94 -13.94 7.51
N LYS A 28 1.79 -14.56 6.33
CA LYS A 28 2.65 -15.68 5.92
C LYS A 28 4.12 -15.25 5.83
N LEU A 29 4.41 -14.11 5.21
CA LEU A 29 5.79 -13.60 5.09
C LEU A 29 6.41 -13.38 6.48
N ARG A 30 5.68 -12.76 7.40
CA ARG A 30 6.15 -12.49 8.77
C ARG A 30 6.33 -13.74 9.61
N LEU A 31 5.36 -14.66 9.56
CA LEU A 31 5.26 -15.77 10.53
C LEU A 31 5.89 -17.08 10.03
N LYS A 32 5.93 -17.30 8.71
CA LYS A 32 6.38 -18.56 8.11
C LYS A 32 7.70 -18.41 7.38
N ASP A 33 7.85 -17.33 6.64
CA ASP A 33 9.04 -17.10 5.79
C ASP A 33 10.10 -16.25 6.51
N ASP A 34 9.89 -15.96 7.80
CA ASP A 34 10.78 -15.23 8.72
C ASP A 34 11.24 -13.86 8.18
N VAL A 35 10.36 -13.18 7.44
CA VAL A 35 10.64 -11.84 6.92
C VAL A 35 10.54 -10.83 8.06
N GLU A 36 11.67 -10.27 8.48
CA GLU A 36 11.73 -9.32 9.60
C GLU A 36 11.07 -7.97 9.30
N ARG A 37 11.08 -7.52 8.04
CA ARG A 37 10.59 -6.19 7.65
C ARG A 37 9.73 -6.24 6.40
N ILE A 38 8.65 -5.47 6.40
CA ILE A 38 7.76 -5.27 5.26
C ILE A 38 7.45 -3.78 5.16
N GLY A 39 7.76 -3.19 4.01
CA GLY A 39 7.52 -1.79 3.72
C GLY A 39 6.23 -1.55 2.93
N TYR A 40 5.53 -0.48 3.30
CA TYR A 40 4.42 0.09 2.54
C TYR A 40 4.78 1.50 2.06
N VAL A 41 4.55 1.82 0.79
CA VAL A 41 4.79 3.16 0.24
C VAL A 41 3.47 3.91 0.12
N SER A 42 3.38 5.02 0.84
CA SER A 42 2.21 5.89 0.95
C SER A 42 2.45 7.23 0.24
N GLY A 43 1.41 7.73 -0.42
CA GLY A 43 1.53 8.95 -1.20
C GLY A 43 0.24 9.51 -1.76
N ILE A 44 0.41 10.54 -2.58
CA ILE A 44 -0.69 11.14 -3.33
C ILE A 44 -1.11 10.20 -4.46
N ILE A 45 -2.43 9.95 -4.57
CA ILE A 45 -3.04 9.28 -5.73
C ILE A 45 -4.10 10.20 -6.33
N THR A 46 -5.13 10.55 -5.56
CA THR A 46 -6.30 11.30 -6.05
C THR A 46 -6.23 12.82 -5.83
N SER A 47 -5.22 13.31 -5.11
CA SER A 47 -5.09 14.74 -4.78
C SER A 47 -4.09 15.45 -5.70
N GLY A 48 -4.22 16.77 -5.86
CA GLY A 48 -3.15 17.61 -6.39
C GLY A 48 -2.77 17.45 -7.87
N GLY A 49 -3.60 16.83 -8.71
CA GLY A 49 -3.35 16.75 -10.16
C GLY A 49 -3.92 15.50 -10.83
N SER A 50 -3.25 15.05 -11.89
CA SER A 50 -3.60 13.85 -12.64
C SER A 50 -3.37 12.58 -11.81
N ILE A 51 -4.42 11.75 -11.69
CA ILE A 51 -4.36 10.46 -10.97
C ILE A 51 -3.30 9.55 -11.59
N GLU A 52 -3.23 9.49 -12.92
CA GLU A 52 -2.28 8.66 -13.65
C GLU A 52 -0.84 9.09 -13.35
N GLU A 53 -0.53 10.38 -13.43
CA GLU A 53 0.81 10.89 -13.11
C GLU A 53 1.21 10.60 -11.67
N ASN A 54 0.26 10.76 -10.73
CA ASN A 54 0.48 10.47 -9.33
C ASN A 54 0.77 8.98 -9.09
N ILE A 55 0.02 8.09 -9.74
CA ILE A 55 0.27 6.64 -9.69
C ILE A 55 1.66 6.32 -10.24
N GLN A 56 2.04 6.89 -11.39
CA GLN A 56 3.36 6.64 -11.98
C GLN A 56 4.50 7.13 -11.08
N ARG A 57 4.36 8.30 -10.46
CA ARG A 57 5.33 8.80 -9.46
C ARG A 57 5.44 7.86 -8.27
N LEU A 58 4.30 7.40 -7.74
CA LEU A 58 4.27 6.48 -6.61
C LEU A 58 4.94 5.14 -6.93
N ILE A 59 4.71 4.61 -8.13
CA ILE A 59 5.38 3.40 -8.64
C ILE A 59 6.88 3.65 -8.75
N ALA A 60 7.32 4.77 -9.35
CA ALA A 60 8.73 5.10 -9.52
C ALA A 60 9.46 5.20 -8.17
N HIS A 61 8.87 5.86 -7.16
CA HIS A 61 9.40 5.89 -5.80
C HIS A 61 9.49 4.48 -5.22
N THR A 62 8.44 3.68 -5.36
CA THR A 62 8.41 2.32 -4.83
C THR A 62 9.50 1.45 -5.45
N ASP A 63 9.69 1.53 -6.77
CA ASP A 63 10.72 0.75 -7.46
C ASP A 63 12.12 1.19 -7.05
N ARG A 64 12.37 2.50 -6.89
CA ARG A 64 13.64 2.99 -6.31
C ARG A 64 13.86 2.42 -4.91
N LEU A 65 12.86 2.48 -4.02
CA LEU A 65 12.95 1.94 -2.66
C LEU A 65 13.26 0.44 -2.66
N ARG A 66 12.68 -0.33 -3.58
CA ARG A 66 12.96 -1.76 -3.76
C ARG A 66 14.40 -2.06 -4.18
N THR A 67 15.08 -1.14 -4.88
CA THR A 67 16.50 -1.32 -5.25
C THR A 67 17.47 -1.07 -4.09
N ILE A 68 17.09 -0.22 -3.14
CA ILE A 68 17.98 0.18 -2.02
C ILE A 68 17.72 -0.62 -0.74
N HIS A 69 16.54 -1.22 -0.61
CA HIS A 69 16.15 -2.01 0.56
C HIS A 69 16.08 -3.50 0.21
N ASN A 70 16.70 -4.33 1.04
CA ASN A 70 16.72 -5.79 0.87
C ASN A 70 15.54 -6.48 1.59
N PHE A 71 14.35 -5.87 1.58
CA PHE A 71 13.14 -6.45 2.17
C PHE A 71 11.90 -6.14 1.31
N PRO A 72 10.80 -6.90 1.45
CA PRO A 72 9.62 -6.70 0.62
C PRO A 72 8.97 -5.32 0.82
N ILE A 73 8.77 -4.59 -0.27
CA ILE A 73 8.10 -3.28 -0.30
C ILE A 73 6.95 -3.31 -1.32
N PHE A 74 5.79 -2.78 -0.94
CA PHE A 74 4.60 -2.67 -1.79
C PHE A 74 3.91 -1.30 -1.69
N THR A 75 3.03 -1.03 -2.65
CA THR A 75 2.27 0.22 -2.79
C THR A 75 0.84 -0.05 -3.28
N PRO A 76 -0.13 0.88 -3.17
CA PRO A 76 -1.51 0.64 -3.62
C PRO A 76 -1.66 0.08 -5.05
N PRO A 77 -0.93 0.56 -6.07
CA PRO A 77 -0.97 -0.03 -7.42
C PRO A 77 -0.55 -1.50 -7.52
N ASP A 78 0.18 -2.06 -6.54
CA ASP A 78 0.48 -3.50 -6.54
C ASP A 78 -0.71 -4.36 -6.09
N VAL A 79 -1.59 -3.78 -5.28
CA VAL A 79 -2.75 -4.45 -4.67
C VAL A 79 -4.02 -4.25 -5.49
N PHE A 80 -4.12 -3.12 -6.20
CA PHE A 80 -5.19 -2.84 -7.15
C PHE A 80 -4.59 -2.48 -8.51
N PRO A 81 -3.99 -3.45 -9.23
CA PRO A 81 -3.77 -3.28 -10.67
C PRO A 81 -5.12 -3.16 -11.38
N ASP A 82 -5.12 -2.59 -12.59
CA ASP A 82 -6.33 -2.22 -13.33
C ASP A 82 -7.36 -3.36 -13.42
N ASP A 83 -6.92 -4.60 -13.69
CA ASP A 83 -7.81 -5.76 -13.83
C ASP A 83 -8.51 -6.13 -12.51
N VAL A 84 -7.82 -6.00 -11.37
CA VAL A 84 -8.38 -6.25 -10.03
C VAL A 84 -9.31 -5.09 -9.66
N PHE A 85 -8.91 -3.86 -9.97
CA PHE A 85 -9.70 -2.66 -9.68
C PHE A 85 -11.06 -2.71 -10.41
N GLU A 86 -11.06 -3.06 -11.70
CA GLU A 86 -12.28 -3.24 -12.49
C GLU A 86 -13.13 -4.41 -11.97
N ARG A 87 -12.52 -5.59 -11.80
CA ARG A 87 -13.25 -6.81 -11.39
C ARG A 87 -13.90 -6.71 -10.02
N THR A 88 -13.24 -6.03 -9.08
CA THR A 88 -13.78 -5.83 -7.71
C THR A 88 -14.78 -4.68 -7.64
N ASN A 89 -15.06 -4.02 -8.77
CA ASN A 89 -15.91 -2.84 -8.86
C ASN A 89 -15.46 -1.70 -7.93
N ALA A 90 -14.14 -1.59 -7.74
CA ALA A 90 -13.49 -0.68 -6.80
C ALA A 90 -13.89 0.78 -7.03
N ILE A 91 -14.09 1.19 -8.29
CA ILE A 91 -14.46 2.56 -8.65
C ILE A 91 -15.73 3.09 -7.96
N ASN A 92 -16.64 2.19 -7.57
CA ASN A 92 -17.92 2.55 -6.94
C ASN A 92 -17.83 2.68 -5.42
N HIS A 93 -16.65 2.45 -4.82
CA HIS A 93 -16.45 2.61 -3.39
C HIS A 93 -16.16 4.07 -3.01
N PRO A 94 -16.78 4.61 -1.96
CA PRO A 94 -16.50 5.96 -1.48
C PRO A 94 -15.08 6.07 -0.93
N SER A 95 -14.54 7.29 -0.92
CA SER A 95 -13.16 7.57 -0.47
C SER A 95 -12.85 7.04 0.93
N GLU A 96 -13.82 7.09 1.83
CA GLU A 96 -13.75 6.64 3.21
C GLU A 96 -13.48 5.14 3.30
N LYS A 97 -14.01 4.34 2.36
CA LYS A 97 -13.78 2.89 2.30
C LYS A 97 -12.34 2.56 1.93
N TRP A 98 -11.70 3.41 1.12
CA TRP A 98 -10.29 3.25 0.80
C TRP A 98 -9.38 3.55 1.99
N ILE A 99 -9.70 4.61 2.73
CA ILE A 99 -8.98 4.95 3.96
C ILE A 99 -9.11 3.81 4.99
N GLU A 100 -10.33 3.31 5.20
CA GLU A 100 -10.58 2.17 6.10
C GLU A 100 -9.82 0.90 5.66
N PHE A 101 -9.78 0.63 4.35
CA PHE A 101 -9.07 -0.53 3.79
C PHE A 101 -7.57 -0.48 4.12
N TRP A 102 -6.89 0.63 3.81
CA TRP A 102 -5.45 0.76 4.03
C TRP A 102 -5.10 0.81 5.51
N ARG A 103 -5.90 1.51 6.31
CA ARG A 103 -5.76 1.50 7.77
C ARG A 103 -5.81 0.07 8.32
N THR A 104 -6.77 -0.74 7.86
CA THR A 104 -6.90 -2.14 8.31
C THR A 104 -5.68 -2.99 7.92
N ILE A 105 -5.08 -2.74 6.76
CA ILE A 105 -3.83 -3.41 6.36
C ILE A 105 -2.69 -3.03 7.31
N LEU A 106 -2.53 -1.75 7.64
CA LEU A 106 -1.51 -1.29 8.59
C LEU A 106 -1.74 -1.86 9.99
N GLU A 107 -2.99 -1.81 10.48
CA GLU A 107 -3.41 -2.32 11.79
C GLU A 107 -3.31 -3.86 11.91
N SER A 108 -3.08 -4.58 10.81
CA SER A 108 -2.81 -6.03 10.86
C SER A 108 -1.53 -6.39 11.61
N GLY A 109 -0.63 -5.42 11.82
CA GLY A 109 0.64 -5.61 12.53
C GLY A 109 1.70 -6.35 11.70
N HIS A 110 1.46 -6.57 10.40
CA HIS A 110 2.43 -7.22 9.52
C HIS A 110 3.33 -6.23 8.76
N VAL A 111 2.88 -4.99 8.57
CA VAL A 111 3.69 -3.90 8.00
C VAL A 111 4.56 -3.31 9.10
N THR A 112 5.86 -3.20 8.86
CA THR A 112 6.84 -2.71 9.86
C THR A 112 7.35 -1.32 9.53
N ASP A 113 7.34 -0.97 8.25
CA ASP A 113 7.89 0.27 7.72
C ASP A 113 6.87 0.94 6.80
N ILE A 114 6.72 2.26 6.91
CA ILE A 114 5.96 3.07 5.96
C ILE A 114 6.88 4.14 5.36
N PHE A 115 6.84 4.29 4.04
CA PHE A 115 7.59 5.28 3.30
C PHE A 115 6.62 6.35 2.80
N MET A 116 6.70 7.54 3.38
CA MET A 116 5.90 8.68 3.00
C MET A 116 6.57 9.43 1.85
N THR A 117 5.95 9.42 0.69
CA THR A 117 6.44 10.13 -0.51
C THR A 117 6.31 11.66 -0.37
N PRO A 118 7.04 12.45 -1.17
CA PRO A 118 6.92 13.91 -1.13
C PRO A 118 5.46 14.38 -1.23
N ARG A 119 5.14 15.43 -0.46
CA ARG A 119 3.80 16.06 -0.42
C ARG A 119 2.66 15.14 0.08
N TRP A 120 2.97 14.01 0.72
CA TRP A 120 1.95 13.09 1.25
C TRP A 120 0.86 13.77 2.09
N GLN A 121 1.18 14.85 2.79
CA GLN A 121 0.25 15.62 3.63
C GLN A 121 -0.92 16.23 2.85
N LEU A 122 -0.81 16.36 1.53
CA LEU A 122 -1.90 16.84 0.68
C LEU A 122 -2.97 15.77 0.43
N SER A 123 -2.68 14.50 0.72
CA SER A 123 -3.59 13.38 0.58
C SER A 123 -4.21 13.03 1.93
N ARG A 124 -5.54 13.09 2.03
CA ARG A 124 -6.28 12.66 3.23
C ARG A 124 -5.98 11.19 3.57
N GLY A 125 -5.87 10.33 2.55
CA GLY A 125 -5.55 8.92 2.74
C GLY A 125 -4.14 8.70 3.28
N ALA A 126 -3.14 9.35 2.67
CA ALA A 126 -1.76 9.23 3.16
C ALA A 126 -1.58 9.84 4.55
N THR A 127 -2.36 10.89 4.87
CA THR A 127 -2.37 11.47 6.22
C THR A 127 -2.93 10.49 7.26
N ASP A 128 -4.03 9.79 6.94
CA ASP A 128 -4.58 8.75 7.81
C ASP A 128 -3.62 7.58 8.02
N GLU A 129 -2.93 7.17 6.96
CA GLU A 129 -1.93 6.10 7.00
C GLU A 129 -0.73 6.50 7.87
N HIS A 130 -0.29 7.75 7.78
CA HIS A 130 0.76 8.31 8.64
C HIS A 130 0.34 8.34 10.12
N GLU A 131 -0.82 8.89 10.44
CA GLU A 131 -1.35 8.95 11.80
C GLU A 131 -1.54 7.53 12.38
N THR A 132 -2.01 6.60 11.55
CA THR A 132 -2.14 5.19 11.91
C THR A 132 -0.79 4.58 12.22
N ALA A 133 0.21 4.77 11.35
CA ALA A 133 1.57 4.28 11.54
C ALA A 133 2.19 4.83 12.84
N GLN A 134 2.03 6.12 13.11
CA GLN A 134 2.49 6.73 14.37
C GLN A 134 1.85 6.08 15.59
N ARG A 135 0.52 5.91 15.56
CA ARG A 135 -0.26 5.36 16.67
C ARG A 135 0.11 3.91 17.01
N ILE A 136 0.39 3.09 15.99
CA ILE A 136 0.69 1.65 16.19
C ILE A 136 2.19 1.33 16.18
N GLY A 137 3.06 2.34 16.08
CA GLY A 137 4.51 2.18 16.18
C GLY A 137 5.19 1.59 14.93
N ILE A 138 4.62 1.78 13.74
CA ILE A 138 5.31 1.48 12.48
C ILE A 138 6.45 2.48 12.29
N THR A 139 7.60 2.01 11.78
CA THR A 139 8.73 2.89 11.47
C THR A 139 8.39 3.77 10.27
N ILE A 140 8.45 5.09 10.44
CA ILE A 140 8.10 6.05 9.39
C ILE A 140 9.38 6.60 8.75
N HIS A 141 9.47 6.48 7.43
CA HIS A 141 10.53 7.04 6.61
C HIS A 141 9.93 8.12 5.72
N TYR A 142 10.59 9.28 5.63
CA TYR A 142 10.20 10.34 4.70
C TYR A 142 11.15 10.35 3.51
N VAL A 143 10.59 10.29 2.31
CA VAL A 143 11.37 10.35 1.07
C VAL A 143 11.54 11.81 0.68
N GLU A 144 12.80 12.27 0.54
CA GLU A 144 13.12 13.69 0.33
C GLU A 144 13.15 14.13 -1.16
N GLU A 145 13.29 13.19 -2.10
CA GLU A 145 13.48 13.49 -3.53
C GLU A 145 12.23 13.12 -4.36
N GLU A 146 11.85 14.01 -5.28
CA GLU A 146 10.86 13.77 -6.36
C GLU A 146 11.48 13.10 -7.59
#